data_AF-A0A4V1LF33-F1
#
_entry.id   AF-A0A4V1LF33-F1
#
_cell.length_a   1.000
_cell.length_b   1.000
_cell.length_c   1.000
_cell.angle_alpha   90.00
_cell.angle_beta   90.00
_cell.angle_gamma   90.00
#
_symmetry.space_group_name_H-M   'P 1'
#
loop_
_entity.id
_entity.type
_entity.pdbx_description
1 polymer ?
#
loop_
_entity_poly.entity_id
_entity_poly.type
_entity_poly.pdbx_seq_one_letter_code
_entity_poly.pdbx_strand_id
1 'polypeptide(L)'
;PGDKQVYRLYEPGTQRAFADLIALATETIVDATSLTVVNSDPLSVDRQQRLTHFEARPLLAPVDLSNTTSIPVTTIQATTQAKLAELPRTTQRLVNPDLYPVYMTTTLSQLQTSLLNKMTILAD
;
A
#
# COMPACT_ATOMS: atom_id res chain seq x y z
N PRO A 1 -10.89 4.89 -6.92
CA PRO A 1 -12.11 5.61 -6.46
C PRO A 1 -12.24 5.50 -4.94
N GLY A 2 -13.12 6.29 -4.31
CA GLY A 2 -13.40 6.21 -2.87
C GLY A 2 -12.31 6.77 -1.95
N ASP A 3 -12.69 6.94 -0.68
CA ASP A 3 -11.77 7.26 0.42
C ASP A 3 -10.97 6.02 0.83
N LYS A 4 -9.66 6.17 1.01
CA LYS A 4 -8.70 5.05 1.04
C LYS A 4 -7.69 5.20 2.17
N GLN A 5 -7.28 4.04 2.68
CA GLN A 5 -6.12 3.90 3.54
C GLN A 5 -5.07 3.03 2.85
N VAL A 6 -3.80 3.33 3.08
CA VAL A 6 -2.67 2.55 2.59
C VAL A 6 -1.98 1.87 3.76
N TYR A 7 -1.68 0.60 3.60
CA TYR A 7 -0.94 -0.22 4.56
C TYR A 7 0.36 -0.69 3.93
N ARG A 8 1.44 -0.70 4.71
CA ARG A 8 2.65 -1.44 4.38
C ARG A 8 2.59 -2.82 5.03
N LEU A 9 2.89 -3.84 4.24
CA LEU A 9 2.88 -5.24 4.68
C LEU A 9 4.31 -5.66 5.02
N TYR A 10 4.47 -6.22 6.22
CA TYR A 10 5.74 -6.67 6.77
C TYR A 10 5.74 -8.18 7.01
N GLU A 11 6.92 -8.79 6.88
CA GLU A 11 7.16 -10.14 7.42
C GLU A 11 7.00 -10.10 8.97
N PRO A 12 6.17 -10.97 9.57
CA PRO A 12 5.86 -10.93 11.00
C PRO A 12 7.10 -11.01 11.88
N GLY A 13 7.13 -10.22 12.95
CA GLY A 13 8.27 -10.15 13.86
C GLY A 13 9.51 -9.47 13.29
N THR A 14 9.42 -8.85 12.10
CA THR A 14 10.53 -8.16 11.46
C THR A 14 10.19 -6.68 11.13
N GLN A 15 11.18 -5.98 10.56
CA GLN A 15 11.00 -4.68 9.93
C GLN A 15 11.15 -4.76 8.40
N ARG A 16 10.98 -5.95 7.81
CA ARG A 16 11.13 -6.16 6.37
C ARG A 16 9.78 -5.99 5.71
N ALA A 17 9.63 -4.90 4.97
CA ALA A 17 8.46 -4.66 4.14
C ALA A 17 8.58 -5.45 2.83
N PHE A 18 7.47 -5.97 2.33
CA PHE A 18 7.47 -6.74 1.07
C PHE A 18 6.44 -6.25 0.05
N ALA A 19 5.43 -5.48 0.47
CA ALA A 19 4.43 -4.90 -0.41
C ALA A 19 3.69 -3.75 0.29
N ASP A 20 3.04 -2.90 -0.51
CA ASP A 20 2.01 -1.98 0.00
C ASP A 20 0.61 -2.46 -0.45
N LEU A 21 -0.41 -2.17 0.36
CA LEU A 21 -1.79 -2.55 0.14
C LEU A 21 -2.68 -1.32 0.25
N ILE A 22 -3.51 -1.10 -0.76
CA ILE A 22 -4.51 -0.04 -0.80
C ILE A 22 -5.87 -0.64 -0.46
N ALA A 23 -6.52 -0.08 0.56
CA ALA A 23 -7.84 -0.48 1.02
C ALA A 23 -8.78 0.73 1.04
N LEU A 24 -10.09 0.48 1.13
CA LEU A 24 -11.03 1.53 1.50
C LEU A 24 -10.77 1.95 2.96
N ALA A 25 -11.00 3.22 3.29
CA ALA A 25 -10.79 3.72 4.65
C ALA A 25 -11.68 3.02 5.70
N THR A 26 -12.78 2.39 5.26
CA THR A 26 -13.68 1.59 6.09
C THR A 26 -13.16 0.17 6.38
N GLU A 27 -12.09 -0.27 5.73
CA GLU A 27 -11.51 -1.61 5.90
C GLU A 27 -10.35 -1.55 6.91
N THR A 28 -10.49 -2.23 8.06
CA THR A 28 -9.41 -2.37 9.04
C THR A 28 -8.56 -3.60 8.74
N ILE A 29 -7.32 -3.39 8.29
CA ILE A 29 -6.41 -4.49 7.89
C ILE A 29 -5.38 -4.86 8.97
N VAL A 30 -5.20 -4.03 10.00
CA VAL A 30 -4.12 -4.20 11.00
C VAL A 30 -4.12 -5.59 11.67
N ASP A 31 -5.31 -6.14 11.96
CA ASP A 31 -5.45 -7.46 12.61
C ASP A 31 -5.54 -8.63 11.62
N ALA A 32 -5.48 -8.36 10.32
CA ALA A 32 -5.55 -9.39 9.29
C ALA A 32 -4.21 -10.10 9.15
N THR A 33 -4.24 -11.43 9.14
CA THR A 33 -3.05 -12.28 8.93
C THR A 33 -3.08 -13.03 7.59
N SER A 34 -4.20 -12.96 6.86
CA SER A 34 -4.31 -13.43 5.50
C SER A 34 -5.33 -12.60 4.72
N LEU A 35 -5.06 -12.36 3.45
CA LEU A 35 -5.95 -11.58 2.59
C LEU A 35 -5.78 -12.00 1.13
N THR A 36 -6.89 -12.12 0.43
CA THR A 36 -6.86 -12.21 -1.03
C THR A 36 -6.80 -10.80 -1.59
N VAL A 37 -5.79 -10.53 -2.40
CA VAL A 37 -5.49 -9.20 -2.93
C VAL A 37 -5.43 -9.22 -4.45
N VAL A 38 -5.63 -8.05 -5.04
CA VAL A 38 -5.56 -7.83 -6.49
C VAL A 38 -4.35 -6.95 -6.80
N ASN A 39 -3.58 -7.26 -7.84
CA ASN A 39 -2.49 -6.38 -8.27
C ASN A 39 -3.05 -5.02 -8.71
N SER A 40 -2.45 -3.92 -8.24
CA SER A 40 -2.89 -2.58 -8.63
C SER A 40 -2.51 -2.21 -10.06
N ASP A 41 -1.50 -2.88 -10.63
CA ASP A 41 -1.13 -2.72 -12.02
C ASP A 41 -2.15 -3.44 -12.93
N PRO A 42 -2.92 -2.71 -13.75
CA PRO A 42 -3.92 -3.32 -14.64
C PRO A 42 -3.31 -4.17 -15.75
N LEU A 43 -2.01 -4.02 -16.04
CA LEU A 43 -1.29 -4.80 -17.04
C LEU A 43 -0.65 -6.07 -16.45
N SER A 44 -0.72 -6.25 -15.13
CA SER A 44 -0.17 -7.44 -14.48
C SER A 44 -0.90 -8.72 -14.91
N VAL A 45 -0.10 -9.74 -15.23
CA VAL A 45 -0.62 -11.09 -15.55
C VAL A 45 -1.12 -11.81 -14.30
N ASP A 46 -0.51 -11.55 -13.14
CA ASP A 46 -0.85 -12.14 -11.85
C ASP A 46 -1.87 -11.26 -11.13
N ARG A 47 -3.09 -11.21 -11.65
CA ARG A 47 -4.11 -10.27 -11.17
C ARG A 47 -4.51 -10.48 -9.72
N GLN A 48 -4.51 -11.70 -9.21
CA GLN A 48 -5.02 -12.00 -7.87
C GLN A 48 -4.14 -13.04 -7.18
N GLN A 49 -3.87 -12.82 -5.89
CA GLN A 49 -3.09 -13.74 -5.08
C GLN A 49 -3.56 -13.74 -3.63
N ARG A 50 -3.25 -14.80 -2.90
CA ARG A 50 -3.53 -14.90 -1.47
C ARG A 50 -2.26 -14.64 -0.67
N LEU A 51 -2.27 -13.56 0.11
CA LEU A 51 -1.23 -13.24 1.08
C LEU A 51 -1.55 -13.91 2.42
N THR A 52 -0.53 -14.41 3.09
CA THR A 52 -0.62 -15.05 4.41
C THR A 52 0.59 -14.67 5.24
N HIS A 53 0.44 -14.67 6.56
CA HIS A 53 1.52 -14.42 7.51
C HIS A 53 2.18 -13.06 7.27
N PHE A 54 1.43 -11.98 7.46
CA PHE A 54 1.94 -10.61 7.37
C PHE A 54 1.48 -9.77 8.58
N GLU A 55 2.19 -8.67 8.82
CA GLU A 55 1.74 -7.56 9.68
C GLU A 55 1.43 -6.34 8.80
N ALA A 56 0.22 -5.79 8.90
CA ALA A 56 -0.16 -4.60 8.17
C ALA A 56 -0.04 -3.35 9.05
N ARG A 57 0.71 -2.34 8.59
CA ARG A 57 0.86 -1.06 9.30
C ARG A 57 0.37 0.10 8.44
N PRO A 58 -0.51 0.98 8.95
CA PRO A 58 -1.01 2.11 8.19
C PRO A 58 0.12 3.09 7.85
N LEU A 59 0.13 3.58 6.61
CA LEU A 59 1.09 4.58 6.13
C LEU A 59 0.54 6.00 6.22
N LEU A 60 -0.75 6.21 5.98
CA LEU A 60 -1.35 7.53 6.13
C LEU A 60 -1.70 7.77 7.59
N ALA A 61 -1.10 8.80 8.17
CA ALA A 61 -1.42 9.31 9.49
C ALA A 61 -2.07 10.71 9.36
N PRO A 62 -3.07 11.03 10.20
CA PRO A 62 -3.59 12.39 10.28
C PRO A 62 -2.48 13.39 10.61
N VAL A 63 -2.48 14.53 9.94
CA VAL A 63 -1.57 15.65 10.23
C VAL A 63 -2.39 16.80 10.79
N ASP A 64 -2.02 17.27 11.96
CA ASP A 64 -2.59 18.49 12.55
C ASP A 64 -1.98 19.72 11.87
N LEU A 65 -2.79 20.39 11.05
CA LEU A 65 -2.39 21.59 10.30
C LEU A 65 -2.35 22.86 11.15
N SER A 66 -2.89 22.83 12.38
CA SER A 66 -2.77 23.94 13.33
C SER A 66 -1.38 23.97 13.99
N ASN A 67 -0.69 22.82 14.01
CA ASN A 67 0.66 22.71 14.53
C ASN A 67 1.67 23.26 13.51
N THR A 68 2.25 24.41 13.83
CA THR A 68 3.28 25.07 13.02
C THR A 68 4.70 24.72 13.45
N THR A 69 4.87 23.77 14.38
CA THR A 69 6.19 23.37 14.88
C THR A 69 7.02 22.78 13.74
N SER A 70 8.15 23.42 13.45
CA SER A 70 9.09 22.95 12.45
C SER A 70 9.74 21.64 12.92
N ILE A 71 9.69 20.61 12.06
CA ILE A 71 10.39 19.34 12.29
C ILE A 71 11.85 19.52 11.84
N PRO A 72 12.85 19.20 12.68
CA PRO A 72 14.25 19.28 12.27
C PRO A 72 14.53 18.41 11.05
N VAL A 73 15.29 18.95 10.09
CA VAL A 73 15.69 18.21 8.88
C VAL A 73 16.47 16.93 9.22
N THR A 74 17.25 16.95 10.31
CA THR A 74 17.97 15.77 10.81
C THR A 74 17.03 14.64 11.23
N THR A 75 15.87 14.96 11.81
CA THR A 75 14.82 13.99 12.12
C THR A 75 14.26 13.38 10.85
N ILE A 76 13.93 14.21 9.85
CA ILE A 76 13.42 13.76 8.55
C ILE A 76 14.43 12.83 7.87
N GLN A 77 15.72 13.19 7.88
CA GLN A 77 16.79 12.37 7.33
C GLN A 77 16.87 11.00 8.01
N ALA A 78 16.92 10.98 9.35
CA ALA A 78 17.02 9.75 10.12
C ALA A 78 15.81 8.83 9.90
N THR A 79 14.59 9.39 9.92
CA THR A 79 13.37 8.64 9.64
C THR A 79 13.37 8.07 8.22
N THR A 80 13.79 8.87 7.23
CA THR A 80 13.82 8.41 5.83
C THR A 80 14.82 7.29 5.63
N GLN A 81 16.01 7.39 6.23
CA GLN A 81 17.03 6.34 6.17
C GLN A 81 16.55 5.05 6.83
N ALA A 82 15.89 5.14 7.99
CA ALA A 82 15.29 3.98 8.65
C ALA A 82 14.22 3.32 7.76
N LYS A 83 13.34 4.11 7.14
CA LYS A 83 12.29 3.61 6.24
C LYS A 83 12.84 2.97 4.97
N LEU A 84 13.93 3.50 4.42
CA LEU A 84 14.60 2.92 3.27
C LEU A 84 15.21 1.55 3.61
N ALA A 85 15.76 1.40 4.83
CA ALA A 85 16.33 0.14 5.31
C ALA A 85 15.28 -0.98 5.50
N GLU A 86 14.00 -0.64 5.64
CA GLU A 86 12.90 -1.60 5.73
C GLU A 86 12.55 -2.25 4.38
N LEU A 87 12.88 -1.60 3.25
CA LEU A 87 12.52 -2.09 1.91
C LEU A 87 13.43 -3.24 1.44
N PRO A 88 12.96 -4.13 0.55
CA PRO A 88 13.80 -5.18 -0.01
C PRO A 88 15.01 -4.59 -0.75
N ARG A 89 16.19 -5.20 -0.60
CA ARG A 89 17.41 -4.69 -1.27
C ARG A 89 17.29 -4.65 -2.79
N THR A 90 16.50 -5.54 -3.38
CA THR A 90 16.34 -5.64 -4.83
C THR A 90 15.59 -4.45 -5.43
N THR A 91 14.67 -3.86 -4.68
CA THR A 91 13.92 -2.66 -5.09
C THR A 91 14.73 -1.37 -4.92
N GLN A 92 15.87 -1.43 -4.21
CA GLN A 92 16.77 -0.29 -3.96
C GLN A 92 17.95 -0.21 -4.95
N ARG A 93 18.05 -1.12 -5.92
CA ARG A 93 19.14 -1.14 -6.89
C ARG A 93 19.09 0.11 -7.78
N LEU A 94 20.26 0.69 -8.08
CA LEU A 94 20.37 1.85 -8.98
C LEU A 94 20.11 1.50 -10.45
N VAL A 95 20.32 0.25 -10.83
CA VAL A 95 20.13 -0.26 -12.20
C VAL A 95 19.14 -1.41 -12.15
N ASN A 96 18.07 -1.28 -12.94
CA ASN A 96 16.99 -2.28 -13.06
C ASN A 96 16.50 -2.82 -11.71
N PRO A 97 15.94 -1.97 -10.83
CA PRO A 97 15.37 -2.41 -9.56
C PRO A 97 14.16 -3.32 -9.79
N ASP A 98 13.96 -4.26 -8.88
CA ASP A 98 12.74 -5.05 -8.86
C ASP A 98 11.53 -4.14 -8.56
N LEU A 99 10.38 -4.47 -9.14
CA LEU A 99 9.14 -3.74 -8.87
C LEU A 99 8.68 -4.05 -7.44
N TYR A 100 8.48 -3.00 -6.63
CA TYR A 100 7.90 -3.15 -5.30
C TYR A 100 6.38 -3.35 -5.43
N PRO A 101 5.82 -4.48 -4.99
CA PRO A 101 4.42 -4.80 -5.22
C PRO A 101 3.48 -3.82 -4.52
N VAL A 102 2.46 -3.39 -5.25
CA VAL A 102 1.33 -2.65 -4.72
C VAL A 102 0.06 -3.42 -5.05
N TYR A 103 -0.73 -3.68 -4.00
CA TYR A 103 -1.96 -4.43 -4.09
C TYR A 103 -3.16 -3.58 -3.74
N MET A 104 -4.34 -4.06 -4.10
CA MET A 104 -5.63 -3.54 -3.67
C MET A 104 -6.42 -4.63 -2.95
N THR A 105 -7.25 -4.23 -1.98
CA THR A 105 -8.28 -5.13 -1.45
C THR A 105 -9.24 -5.53 -2.57
N THR A 106 -9.81 -6.72 -2.46
CA THR A 106 -10.84 -7.19 -3.41
C THR A 106 -12.04 -6.25 -3.43
N THR A 107 -12.44 -5.72 -2.27
CA THR A 107 -13.49 -4.69 -2.13
C THR A 107 -13.20 -3.45 -2.98
N LEU A 108 -11.98 -2.89 -2.89
CA LEU A 108 -11.59 -1.72 -3.66
C LEU A 108 -11.56 -2.01 -5.17
N SER A 109 -11.03 -3.17 -5.56
CA SER A 109 -10.99 -3.61 -6.95
C SER A 109 -12.40 -3.78 -7.54
N GLN A 110 -13.33 -4.36 -6.78
CA GLN A 110 -14.73 -4.49 -7.18
C GLN A 110 -15.41 -3.12 -7.32
N LEU A 111 -15.17 -2.20 -6.39
CA LEU A 111 -15.68 -0.84 -6.49
C LEU A 111 -15.18 -0.16 -7.78
N GLN A 112 -13.88 -0.24 -8.06
CA GLN A 112 -13.29 0.29 -9.28
C GLN A 112 -13.95 -0.28 -10.54
N THR A 113 -14.05 -1.60 -10.62
CA THR A 113 -14.67 -2.29 -11.76
C THR A 113 -16.14 -1.88 -11.94
N SER A 114 -16.90 -1.79 -10.85
CA SER A 114 -18.31 -1.38 -10.91
C SER A 114 -18.51 0.03 -11.46
N LEU A 115 -17.60 0.96 -11.16
CA LEU A 115 -17.68 2.33 -11.63
C LEU A 115 -17.26 2.46 -13.09
N LEU A 116 -16.22 1.73 -13.51
CA LEU A 116 -15.82 1.67 -14.92
C LEU A 116 -16.96 1.13 -15.78
N ASN A 117 -17.58 0.02 -15.38
CA ASN A 117 -18.70 -0.58 -16.12
C ASN A 117 -19.88 0.39 -16.25
N LYS A 118 -20.22 1.14 -15.17
CA LYS A 118 -21.27 2.16 -15.22
C LYS A 118 -20.95 3.29 -16.20
N MET A 119 -19.69 3.71 -16.27
CA MET A 119 -19.26 4.76 -17.20
C MET A 119 -19.30 4.29 -18.66
N THR A 120 -18.89 3.04 -18.93
CA THR A 120 -18.95 2.47 -20.29
C THR A 120 -20.40 2.36 -20.78
N ILE A 121 -21.32 1.88 -19.95
CA ILE A 121 -22.75 1.77 -20.30
C ILE A 121 -23.41 3.14 -20.59
N LEU A 122 -22.91 4.22 -19.99
CA LEU A 122 -23.44 5.58 -20.22
C LEU A 122 -22.84 6.28 -21.45
N ALA A 123 -21.76 5.73 -22.02
CA ALA A 123 -21.07 6.28 -23.18
C ALA A 123 -21.53 5.64 -24.51
N ASP A 124 -22.28 4.54 -24.42
CA ASP A 124 -22.95 3.82 -25.52
C ASP A 124 -24.44 4.25 -25.62
#